data_AF-A0A4Y9ZRD2-F1
#
_entry.id   AF-A0A4Y9ZRD2-F1
#
_cell.length_a   1.000
_cell.length_b   1.000
_cell.length_c   1.000
_cell.angle_alpha   90.00
_cell.angle_beta   90.00
_cell.angle_gamma   90.00
#
_symmetry.space_group_name_H-M   'P 1'
#
loop_
_entity.id
_entity.type
_entity.pdbx_description
1 polymer ?
#
loop_
_entity_poly.entity_id
_entity_poly.type
_entity_poly.pdbx_seq_one_letter_code
_entity_poly.pdbx_strand_id
1 'polypeptide(L)'
;MESKLKALKVVDLRDILSRASVPVPAKATKADLISKILASPPALNAYTEKYSPPTPSVPKDAPSAPSERIEPKAPKNGNQILTEAATASFVPKDKPSSSTAQPPKKSSKASPTAPSESASSSLTAPDDDLEKRKRRAERFGIPLVEAKPAATTNRPTSIKGVLDDPKKLNARAQRFGITTSADPKGPDVSLKRPAPTDDIDPEELERRRKRAERFGTTITA
;
A
#
# COMPACT_ATOMS: atom_id res chain seq x y z
N MET A 1 -3.16 3.00 27.48
CA MET A 1 -2.49 2.16 26.46
C MET A 1 -2.74 2.63 25.03
N GLU A 2 -3.98 2.98 24.66
CA GLU A 2 -4.34 3.32 23.26
C GLU A 2 -3.42 4.32 22.57
N SER A 3 -2.97 5.39 23.23
CA SER A 3 -2.12 6.43 22.64
C SER A 3 -0.82 5.84 22.07
N LYS A 4 -0.26 4.82 22.73
CA LYS A 4 0.93 4.10 22.25
C LYS A 4 0.62 3.29 20.98
N LEU A 5 -0.54 2.64 20.92
CA LEU A 5 -1.02 1.92 19.73
C LEU A 5 -1.37 2.88 18.56
N LYS A 6 -1.91 4.07 18.88
CA LYS A 6 -2.19 5.14 17.90
C LYS A 6 -0.90 5.71 17.27
N ALA A 7 0.24 5.65 17.97
CA ALA A 7 1.55 6.06 17.43
C ALA A 7 2.18 5.02 16.49
N LEU A 8 1.89 3.73 16.63
CA LEU A 8 2.43 2.66 15.75
C LEU A 8 1.93 2.77 14.30
N LYS A 9 2.67 2.17 13.36
CA LYS A 9 2.24 2.07 11.95
C LYS A 9 1.22 0.95 11.77
N VAL A 10 0.44 1.00 10.68
CA VAL A 10 -0.54 -0.05 10.35
C VAL A 10 0.12 -1.43 10.19
N VAL A 11 1.37 -1.48 9.72
CA VAL A 11 2.15 -2.72 9.61
C VAL A 11 2.41 -3.32 11.00
N ASP A 12 2.98 -2.55 11.92
CA ASP A 12 3.24 -3.00 13.31
C ASP A 12 1.98 -3.54 14.01
N LEU A 13 0.83 -2.87 13.80
CA LEU A 13 -0.46 -3.30 14.37
C LEU A 13 -0.93 -4.63 13.77
N ARG A 14 -0.66 -4.89 12.48
CA ARG A 14 -0.92 -6.20 11.85
C ARG A 14 0.05 -7.28 12.33
N ASP A 15 1.32 -6.94 12.55
CA ASP A 15 2.32 -7.87 13.09
C ASP A 15 1.97 -8.34 14.51
N ILE A 16 1.54 -7.42 15.40
CA ILE A 16 1.08 -7.75 16.76
C ILE A 16 -0.08 -8.74 16.72
N LEU A 17 -1.10 -8.46 15.90
CA LEU A 17 -2.25 -9.34 15.75
C LEU A 17 -1.86 -10.70 15.15
N SER A 18 -0.90 -10.72 14.22
CA SER A 18 -0.43 -11.96 13.58
C SER A 18 0.39 -12.82 14.55
N ARG A 19 1.27 -12.22 15.36
CA ARG A 19 2.03 -12.90 16.45
C ARG A 19 1.10 -13.47 17.52
N ALA A 20 -0.01 -12.79 17.80
CA ALA A 20 -1.07 -13.25 18.70
C ALA A 20 -2.11 -14.18 18.04
N SER A 21 -1.87 -14.65 16.80
CA SER A 21 -2.76 -15.49 15.99
C SER A 21 -4.21 -14.97 15.82
N VAL A 22 -4.41 -13.65 15.96
CA VAL A 22 -5.72 -12.99 15.80
C VAL A 22 -5.98 -12.69 14.32
N PRO A 23 -7.10 -13.14 13.72
CA PRO A 23 -7.36 -12.96 12.30
C PRO A 23 -7.54 -11.48 11.94
N VAL A 24 -6.76 -11.00 10.96
CA VAL A 24 -6.76 -9.61 10.50
C VAL A 24 -7.65 -9.45 9.24
N PRO A 25 -8.69 -8.60 9.26
CA PRO A 25 -9.47 -8.32 8.05
C PRO A 25 -8.62 -7.58 7.02
N ALA A 26 -8.62 -8.03 5.76
CA ALA A 26 -7.79 -7.45 4.69
C ALA A 26 -7.99 -5.92 4.51
N LYS A 27 -9.21 -5.45 4.76
CA LYS A 27 -9.66 -4.04 4.64
C LYS A 27 -9.83 -3.31 5.98
N ALA A 28 -9.34 -3.86 7.09
CA ALA A 28 -9.38 -3.17 8.39
C ALA A 28 -8.63 -1.84 8.35
N THR A 29 -9.26 -0.79 8.87
CA THR A 29 -8.67 0.53 9.09
C THR A 29 -7.71 0.51 10.29
N LYS A 30 -6.92 1.59 10.49
CA LYS A 30 -6.03 1.69 11.66
C LYS A 30 -6.80 1.63 12.99
N ALA A 31 -7.99 2.22 13.05
CA ALA A 31 -8.83 2.20 14.24
C ALA A 31 -9.28 0.78 14.57
N ASP A 32 -9.78 0.03 13.58
CA ASP A 32 -10.26 -1.35 13.77
C ASP A 32 -9.16 -2.27 14.31
N LEU A 33 -7.92 -2.11 13.83
CA LEU A 33 -6.76 -2.88 14.32
C LEU A 33 -6.45 -2.55 15.78
N ILE A 34 -6.51 -1.27 16.18
CA ILE A 34 -6.29 -0.84 17.56
C ILE A 34 -7.38 -1.39 18.47
N SER A 35 -8.65 -1.25 18.09
CA SER A 35 -9.78 -1.82 18.83
C SER A 35 -9.67 -3.34 18.96
N LYS A 36 -9.21 -4.03 17.93
CA LYS A 36 -9.01 -5.49 17.95
C LYS A 36 -7.84 -5.94 18.82
N ILE A 37 -6.77 -5.13 18.94
CA ILE A 37 -5.69 -5.36 19.91
C ILE A 37 -6.22 -5.16 21.34
N LEU A 38 -6.96 -4.07 21.60
CA LEU A 38 -7.50 -3.77 22.93
C LEU A 38 -8.52 -4.82 23.40
N ALA A 39 -9.34 -5.35 22.48
CA ALA A 39 -10.31 -6.42 22.76
C ALA A 39 -9.67 -7.82 22.90
N SER A 40 -8.37 -7.99 22.61
CA SER A 40 -7.70 -9.29 22.59
C SER A 40 -6.50 -9.31 23.55
N PRO A 41 -6.65 -9.92 24.75
CA PRO A 41 -5.54 -10.10 25.70
C PRO A 41 -4.24 -10.67 25.11
N PRO A 42 -4.22 -11.71 24.25
CA PRO A 42 -2.96 -12.18 23.66
C PRO A 42 -2.29 -11.15 22.74
N ALA A 43 -3.05 -10.27 22.09
CA ALA A 43 -2.49 -9.18 21.29
C ALA A 43 -1.86 -8.09 22.17
N LEU A 44 -2.42 -7.82 23.36
CA LEU A 44 -1.79 -6.94 24.35
C LEU A 44 -0.48 -7.52 24.87
N ASN A 45 -0.43 -8.83 25.12
CA ASN A 45 0.80 -9.53 25.55
C ASN A 45 1.89 -9.47 24.45
N ALA A 46 1.53 -9.73 23.20
CA ALA A 46 2.46 -9.60 22.07
C ALA A 46 2.94 -8.14 21.86
N TYR A 47 2.10 -7.15 22.17
CA TYR A 47 2.51 -5.74 22.18
C TYR A 47 3.49 -5.43 23.32
N THR A 48 3.24 -5.89 24.55
CA THR A 48 4.16 -5.66 25.68
C THR A 48 5.48 -6.39 25.48
N GLU A 49 5.49 -7.59 24.93
CA GLU A 49 6.71 -8.33 24.58
C GLU A 49 7.58 -7.60 23.55
N LYS A 50 6.97 -6.94 22.53
CA LYS A 50 7.69 -6.23 21.45
C LYS A 50 8.05 -4.78 21.79
N TYR A 51 7.27 -4.09 22.63
CA TYR A 51 7.39 -2.63 22.87
C TYR A 51 7.41 -2.21 24.34
N SER A 52 7.39 -3.13 25.31
CA SER A 52 7.85 -2.75 26.65
C SER A 52 9.33 -2.40 26.51
N PRO A 53 9.77 -1.20 26.98
CA PRO A 53 11.19 -0.98 27.10
C PRO A 53 11.76 -2.09 28.00
N PRO A 54 12.98 -2.58 27.74
CA PRO A 54 13.69 -3.34 28.75
C PRO A 54 13.82 -2.41 29.95
N THR A 55 13.02 -2.66 30.98
CA THR A 55 13.25 -2.05 32.29
C THR A 55 14.69 -2.35 32.62
N PRO A 56 15.56 -1.35 32.86
CA PRO A 56 16.96 -1.62 33.14
C PRO A 56 17.02 -2.53 34.35
N SER A 57 17.30 -3.81 34.08
CA SER A 57 17.45 -4.83 35.10
C SER A 57 18.70 -4.46 35.85
N VAL A 58 18.52 -3.77 36.97
CA VAL A 58 19.59 -3.51 37.94
C VAL A 58 20.32 -4.84 38.14
N PRO A 59 21.62 -4.93 37.83
CA PRO A 59 22.33 -6.20 37.82
C PRO A 59 22.15 -6.89 39.17
N LYS A 60 21.62 -8.11 39.12
CA LYS A 60 21.17 -8.87 40.30
C LYS A 60 22.36 -9.57 40.98
N ASP A 61 23.46 -8.84 41.15
CA ASP A 61 24.65 -9.27 41.89
C ASP A 61 24.58 -8.75 43.33
N ALA A 62 23.65 -9.32 44.08
CA ALA A 62 23.63 -9.27 45.53
C ALA A 62 23.08 -10.62 46.04
N PRO A 63 23.94 -11.54 46.53
CA PRO A 63 23.49 -12.80 47.09
C PRO A 63 22.83 -12.54 48.44
N SER A 64 21.50 -12.60 48.49
CA SER A 64 20.76 -12.63 49.75
C SER A 64 20.12 -14.01 49.97
N ALA A 65 20.07 -14.41 51.23
CA ALA A 65 20.01 -15.79 51.69
C ALA A 65 18.69 -16.54 51.37
N PRO A 66 18.69 -17.89 51.38
CA PRO A 66 17.51 -18.69 51.08
C PRO A 66 16.56 -18.82 52.29
N SER A 67 15.29 -18.51 52.10
CA SER A 67 14.20 -18.91 53.02
C SER A 67 13.04 -19.56 52.26
N GLU A 68 12.87 -20.86 52.53
CA GLU A 68 11.60 -21.55 52.75
C GLU A 68 10.52 -21.55 51.64
N ARG A 69 10.76 -22.44 50.68
CA ARG A 69 9.88 -23.60 50.39
C ARG A 69 8.61 -23.72 51.27
N ILE A 70 7.44 -23.34 50.72
CA ILE A 70 6.17 -24.08 50.92
C ILE A 70 5.42 -24.20 49.58
N GLU A 71 5.45 -25.40 49.00
CA GLU A 71 4.40 -25.94 48.11
C GLU A 71 3.29 -26.55 49.01
N PRO A 72 2.01 -26.72 48.56
CA PRO A 72 1.72 -27.51 47.34
C PRO A 72 0.41 -27.26 46.54
N LYS A 73 0.47 -27.75 45.29
CA LYS A 73 -0.61 -28.43 44.51
C LYS A 73 -1.81 -27.68 43.91
N ALA A 74 -2.07 -28.06 42.65
CA ALA A 74 -3.24 -27.76 41.83
C ALA A 74 -4.47 -28.66 42.16
N PRO A 75 -5.59 -28.47 41.45
CA PRO A 75 -5.92 -29.51 40.46
C PRO A 75 -6.26 -29.00 39.05
N LYS A 76 -6.33 -29.96 38.13
CA LYS A 76 -6.54 -29.81 36.68
C LYS A 76 -8.03 -29.74 36.35
N ASN A 77 -8.39 -28.99 35.30
CA ASN A 77 -9.48 -29.29 34.37
C ASN A 77 -9.19 -28.49 33.07
N GLY A 78 -9.28 -29.03 31.85
CA GLY A 78 -9.80 -30.34 31.45
C GLY A 78 -11.06 -30.21 30.61
N ASN A 79 -10.94 -29.65 29.39
CA ASN A 79 -11.91 -29.96 28.34
C ASN A 79 -11.29 -29.79 26.94
N GLN A 80 -11.06 -30.92 26.27
CA GLN A 80 -10.90 -30.96 24.81
C GLN A 80 -12.30 -31.16 24.22
N ILE A 81 -12.65 -30.42 23.16
CA ILE A 81 -13.64 -30.91 22.18
C ILE A 81 -13.08 -30.65 20.79
N LEU A 82 -12.74 -31.73 20.10
CA LEU A 82 -12.59 -31.80 18.65
C LEU A 82 -14.00 -31.93 18.03
N THR A 83 -14.23 -31.31 16.88
CA THR A 83 -15.26 -31.77 15.93
C THR A 83 -14.82 -31.43 14.51
N GLU A 84 -14.93 -32.44 13.64
CA GLU A 84 -14.56 -32.41 12.22
C GLU A 84 -15.79 -32.15 11.31
N ALA A 85 -15.63 -32.47 10.02
CA ALA A 85 -16.62 -32.49 8.94
C ALA A 85 -17.02 -31.10 8.38
N ALA A 86 -16.73 -30.71 7.13
CA ALA A 86 -16.79 -31.38 5.82
C ALA A 86 -18.20 -31.45 5.20
N THR A 87 -18.44 -30.62 4.18
CA THR A 87 -19.46 -30.83 3.15
C THR A 87 -19.08 -30.14 1.83
N ALA A 88 -19.02 -30.97 0.79
CA ALA A 88 -19.43 -30.78 -0.61
C ALA A 88 -19.34 -29.36 -1.23
N SER A 89 -18.57 -29.12 -2.30
CA SER A 89 -18.63 -29.76 -3.64
C SER A 89 -19.95 -29.53 -4.38
N PHE A 90 -19.94 -28.60 -5.34
CA PHE A 90 -20.88 -28.61 -6.47
C PHE A 90 -20.15 -28.13 -7.74
N VAL A 91 -20.39 -28.80 -8.85
CA VAL A 91 -19.64 -28.68 -10.12
C VAL A 91 -20.57 -28.09 -11.23
N PRO A 92 -20.26 -28.04 -12.54
CA PRO A 92 -20.43 -26.80 -13.32
C PRO A 92 -21.54 -26.93 -14.41
N LYS A 93 -21.48 -26.02 -15.41
CA LYS A 93 -22.32 -25.82 -16.61
C LYS A 93 -23.27 -24.61 -16.46
N ASP A 94 -23.56 -23.81 -17.50
CA ASP A 94 -23.51 -24.06 -18.95
C ASP A 94 -22.84 -22.96 -19.82
N LYS A 95 -22.39 -23.38 -21.01
CA LYS A 95 -22.29 -22.63 -22.30
C LYS A 95 -23.54 -23.01 -23.13
N PRO A 96 -23.96 -22.34 -24.23
CA PRO A 96 -23.25 -21.42 -25.14
C PRO A 96 -24.05 -20.06 -25.27
N SER A 97 -24.04 -19.20 -26.31
CA SER A 97 -23.71 -19.36 -27.73
C SER A 97 -23.54 -18.04 -28.52
N SER A 98 -22.55 -18.05 -29.44
CA SER A 98 -22.54 -17.58 -30.84
C SER A 98 -22.97 -16.17 -31.31
N SER A 99 -22.10 -15.59 -32.16
CA SER A 99 -22.40 -14.82 -33.41
C SER A 99 -23.01 -13.41 -33.24
N THR A 100 -22.71 -12.37 -34.04
CA THR A 100 -22.37 -12.34 -35.46
C THR A 100 -21.50 -11.12 -35.86
N ALA A 101 -20.66 -11.32 -36.88
CA ALA A 101 -20.23 -10.41 -37.96
C ALA A 101 -21.20 -9.23 -38.33
N GLN A 102 -20.85 -8.15 -39.05
CA GLN A 102 -19.70 -7.80 -39.93
C GLN A 102 -19.58 -6.22 -40.08
N PRO A 103 -18.64 -5.64 -40.88
CA PRO A 103 -18.31 -4.18 -40.99
C PRO A 103 -19.24 -3.44 -42.02
N PRO A 104 -19.04 -2.16 -42.52
CA PRO A 104 -17.78 -1.39 -42.68
C PRO A 104 -17.79 0.18 -42.82
N LYS A 105 -16.62 0.73 -43.24
CA LYS A 105 -16.32 2.04 -43.93
C LYS A 105 -16.33 3.33 -43.07
N LYS A 106 -15.20 4.09 -43.00
CA LYS A 106 -14.75 5.21 -43.89
C LYS A 106 -15.82 6.33 -43.97
N SER A 107 -15.63 7.64 -43.76
CA SER A 107 -14.47 8.57 -43.78
C SER A 107 -14.94 9.93 -43.15
N SER A 108 -14.17 11.02 -42.89
CA SER A 108 -12.73 11.36 -42.85
C SER A 108 -12.52 12.85 -42.44
N LYS A 109 -11.30 13.22 -42.01
CA LYS A 109 -10.63 14.55 -42.22
C LYS A 109 -11.23 15.80 -41.53
N ALA A 110 -10.58 16.29 -40.44
CA ALA A 110 -9.99 17.65 -40.31
C ALA A 110 -9.70 18.06 -38.83
N SER A 111 -8.48 18.53 -38.58
CA SER A 111 -8.08 19.47 -37.49
C SER A 111 -8.35 20.93 -37.93
N PRO A 112 -8.22 21.99 -37.09
CA PRO A 112 -7.57 22.15 -35.76
C PRO A 112 -8.58 22.59 -34.67
N THR A 113 -8.30 23.04 -33.43
CA THR A 113 -7.37 24.07 -32.89
C THR A 113 -7.35 23.99 -31.35
N ALA A 114 -6.29 24.45 -30.67
CA ALA A 114 -6.21 24.62 -29.20
C ALA A 114 -6.42 26.10 -28.80
N PRO A 115 -6.99 26.43 -27.62
CA PRO A 115 -6.26 26.45 -26.32
C PRO A 115 -6.96 25.57 -25.25
N SER A 116 -6.32 25.01 -24.23
CA SER A 116 -5.62 25.63 -23.09
C SER A 116 -6.50 26.51 -22.19
N GLU A 117 -7.05 25.96 -21.10
CA GLU A 117 -6.89 26.54 -19.76
C GLU A 117 -7.35 25.59 -18.63
N SER A 118 -7.18 26.03 -17.37
CA SER A 118 -6.95 25.16 -16.21
C SER A 118 -8.11 25.10 -15.20
N ALA A 119 -8.16 23.95 -14.51
CA ALA A 119 -8.53 23.78 -13.10
C ALA A 119 -9.94 24.14 -12.57
N SER A 120 -10.53 23.14 -11.90
CA SER A 120 -11.20 23.28 -10.58
C SER A 120 -12.50 24.09 -10.46
N SER A 121 -13.63 23.42 -10.63
CA SER A 121 -14.73 23.53 -9.67
C SER A 121 -15.55 22.23 -9.61
N SER A 122 -16.13 21.95 -8.45
CA SER A 122 -16.84 20.71 -8.13
C SER A 122 -18.33 20.95 -7.92
N LEU A 123 -19.12 19.89 -8.10
CA LEU A 123 -20.48 19.65 -7.57
C LEU A 123 -21.73 20.14 -8.33
N THR A 124 -21.67 20.86 -9.47
CA THR A 124 -22.89 21.23 -10.23
C THR A 124 -22.78 21.16 -11.76
N ALA A 125 -22.47 19.99 -12.33
CA ALA A 125 -22.79 19.64 -13.73
C ALA A 125 -22.45 18.15 -14.02
N PRO A 126 -23.42 17.21 -14.03
CA PRO A 126 -23.18 15.89 -14.61
C PRO A 126 -22.91 15.95 -16.13
N ASP A 127 -23.36 17.00 -16.83
CA ASP A 127 -23.30 17.11 -18.28
C ASP A 127 -21.92 17.53 -18.84
N ASP A 128 -21.24 18.52 -18.24
CA ASP A 128 -19.93 19.02 -18.70
C ASP A 128 -18.86 17.92 -18.80
N ASP A 129 -18.82 17.03 -17.80
CA ASP A 129 -17.86 15.91 -17.77
C ASP A 129 -18.28 14.77 -18.70
N LEU A 130 -19.58 14.63 -19.01
CA LEU A 130 -20.02 13.76 -20.09
C LEU A 130 -19.58 14.32 -21.44
N GLU A 131 -19.77 15.60 -21.75
CA GLU A 131 -19.35 16.21 -23.02
C GLU A 131 -17.85 16.07 -23.29
N LYS A 132 -17.00 16.35 -22.28
CA LYS A 132 -15.55 16.13 -22.36
C LYS A 132 -15.23 14.66 -22.67
N ARG A 133 -16.03 13.72 -22.15
CA ARG A 133 -15.93 12.28 -22.43
C ARG A 133 -16.43 11.93 -23.84
N LYS A 134 -17.49 12.56 -24.35
CA LYS A 134 -17.99 12.42 -25.74
C LYS A 134 -16.93 12.88 -26.75
N ARG A 135 -16.40 14.11 -26.60
CA ARG A 135 -15.31 14.64 -27.46
C ARG A 135 -14.04 13.78 -27.40
N ARG A 136 -13.72 13.18 -26.25
CA ARG A 136 -12.61 12.22 -26.15
C ARG A 136 -12.92 10.90 -26.85
N ALA A 137 -14.11 10.34 -26.66
CA ALA A 137 -14.54 9.11 -27.33
C ALA A 137 -14.46 9.27 -28.86
N GLU A 138 -15.00 10.37 -29.38
CA GLU A 138 -14.93 10.77 -30.80
C GLU A 138 -13.48 10.92 -31.30
N ARG A 139 -12.66 11.73 -30.61
CA ARG A 139 -11.23 11.95 -30.99
C ARG A 139 -10.41 10.67 -31.06
N PHE A 140 -10.75 9.67 -30.25
CA PHE A 140 -10.04 8.38 -30.22
C PHE A 140 -10.78 7.28 -31.04
N GLY A 141 -11.90 7.60 -31.69
CA GLY A 141 -12.70 6.64 -32.46
C GLY A 141 -13.31 5.51 -31.61
N ILE A 142 -13.42 5.70 -30.30
CA ILE A 142 -13.94 4.72 -29.36
C ILE A 142 -15.45 4.94 -29.24
N PRO A 143 -16.30 3.93 -29.44
CA PRO A 143 -17.73 4.05 -29.16
C PRO A 143 -17.98 4.54 -27.74
N LEU A 144 -18.81 5.59 -27.59
CA LEU A 144 -19.21 6.09 -26.27
C LEU A 144 -20.13 5.05 -25.61
N VAL A 145 -19.52 4.13 -24.86
CA VAL A 145 -20.26 3.26 -23.95
C VAL A 145 -20.74 4.11 -22.77
N GLU A 146 -21.94 4.66 -22.90
CA GLU A 146 -22.64 5.27 -21.77
C GLU A 146 -22.78 4.21 -20.68
N ALA A 147 -22.18 4.47 -19.52
CA ALA A 147 -22.08 3.49 -18.45
C ALA A 147 -23.46 3.31 -17.80
N LYS A 148 -24.26 2.41 -18.37
CA LYS A 148 -25.54 1.96 -17.80
C LYS A 148 -25.33 1.62 -16.32
N PRO A 149 -26.12 2.20 -15.38
CA PRO A 149 -25.89 2.05 -13.95
C PRO A 149 -26.26 0.62 -13.50
N ALA A 150 -25.32 -0.31 -13.64
CA ALA A 150 -25.46 -1.69 -13.21
C ALA A 150 -24.10 -2.29 -12.81
N ALA A 151 -24.10 -2.88 -11.61
CA ALA A 151 -23.16 -3.89 -11.12
C ALA A 151 -21.65 -3.59 -11.19
N THR A 152 -21.07 -3.40 -10.01
CA THR A 152 -19.65 -3.57 -9.66
C THR A 152 -19.07 -4.87 -10.23
N THR A 153 -18.55 -4.82 -11.45
CA THR A 153 -17.84 -5.94 -12.06
C THR A 153 -16.38 -5.87 -11.64
N ASN A 154 -15.95 -6.86 -10.88
CA ASN A 154 -14.60 -6.95 -10.32
C ASN A 154 -13.54 -6.84 -11.42
N ARG A 155 -12.82 -5.72 -11.46
CA ARG A 155 -11.65 -5.54 -12.33
C ARG A 155 -10.46 -6.22 -11.64
N PRO A 156 -9.93 -7.35 -12.16
CA PRO A 156 -8.78 -8.01 -11.56
C PRO A 156 -7.52 -7.19 -11.86
N THR A 157 -7.21 -6.20 -11.02
CA THR A 157 -5.86 -5.63 -10.97
C THR A 157 -4.94 -6.63 -10.28
N SER A 158 -4.60 -7.70 -11.01
CA SER A 158 -3.51 -8.60 -10.69
C SER A 158 -2.17 -7.87 -10.86
N ILE A 159 -1.87 -6.96 -9.92
CA ILE A 159 -0.49 -6.59 -9.59
C ILE A 159 -0.01 -7.55 -8.49
N LYS A 160 -0.15 -8.84 -8.77
CA LYS A 160 0.56 -9.92 -8.08
C LYS A 160 1.75 -10.21 -8.99
N GLY A 161 2.96 -10.05 -8.47
CA GLY A 161 4.17 -9.77 -9.25
C GLY A 161 4.24 -10.49 -10.60
N VAL A 162 4.22 -9.70 -11.68
CA VAL A 162 4.94 -10.10 -12.88
C VAL A 162 6.38 -10.27 -12.42
N LEU A 163 6.86 -11.50 -12.48
CA LEU A 163 8.26 -11.83 -12.33
C LEU A 163 8.98 -11.19 -13.52
N ASP A 164 9.32 -9.90 -13.39
CA ASP A 164 9.99 -9.15 -14.45
C ASP A 164 11.36 -9.81 -14.68
N ASP A 165 11.40 -10.63 -15.74
CA ASP A 165 12.57 -11.32 -16.26
C ASP A 165 13.81 -10.41 -16.12
N PRO A 166 14.89 -10.82 -15.43
CA PRO A 166 15.95 -9.92 -14.97
C PRO A 166 16.57 -9.06 -16.08
N LYS A 167 16.51 -9.51 -17.34
CA LYS A 167 16.89 -8.71 -18.52
C LYS A 167 16.06 -7.42 -18.68
N LYS A 168 14.75 -7.45 -18.40
CA LYS A 168 13.87 -6.27 -18.41
C LYS A 168 14.16 -5.31 -17.27
N LEU A 169 14.47 -5.83 -16.08
CA LEU A 169 14.90 -5.00 -14.95
C LEU A 169 16.23 -4.32 -15.26
N ASN A 170 17.22 -5.04 -15.79
CA ASN A 170 18.50 -4.46 -16.19
C ASN A 170 18.35 -3.42 -17.31
N ALA A 171 17.53 -3.70 -18.34
CA ALA A 171 17.25 -2.72 -19.40
C ALA A 171 16.53 -1.47 -18.88
N ARG A 172 15.61 -1.62 -17.90
CA ARG A 172 15.02 -0.47 -17.20
C ARG A 172 16.06 0.28 -16.38
N ALA A 173 16.87 -0.42 -15.60
CA ALA A 173 17.92 0.17 -14.76
C ALA A 173 18.90 1.01 -15.59
N GLN A 174 19.37 0.48 -16.74
CA GLN A 174 20.18 1.20 -17.73
C GLN A 174 19.48 2.46 -18.26
N ARG A 175 18.19 2.37 -18.66
CA ARG A 175 17.42 3.54 -19.15
C ARG A 175 17.22 4.64 -18.12
N PHE A 176 17.29 4.31 -16.82
CA PHE A 176 17.18 5.27 -15.72
C PHE A 176 18.53 5.60 -15.06
N GLY A 177 19.66 5.12 -15.60
CA GLY A 177 20.99 5.35 -15.03
C GLY A 177 21.21 4.70 -13.65
N ILE A 178 20.36 3.76 -13.25
CA ILE A 178 20.46 3.08 -11.95
C ILE A 178 21.45 1.93 -12.10
N THR A 179 22.64 2.08 -11.55
CA THR A 179 23.63 1.00 -11.48
C THR A 179 23.22 -0.03 -10.43
N THR A 180 22.47 -1.06 -10.86
CA THR A 180 22.14 -2.23 -10.03
C THR A 180 23.35 -3.18 -9.95
N SER A 181 24.44 -2.70 -9.34
CA SER A 181 25.63 -3.51 -9.06
C SER A 181 25.27 -4.57 -8.01
N ALA A 182 25.23 -5.82 -8.43
CA ALA A 182 24.77 -6.94 -7.62
C ALA A 182 25.90 -7.51 -6.73
N ASP A 183 26.34 -6.74 -5.73
CA ASP A 183 27.21 -7.22 -4.66
C ASP A 183 26.42 -7.50 -3.37
N PRO A 184 26.37 -8.74 -2.85
CA PRO A 184 25.60 -9.11 -1.67
C PRO A 184 26.28 -8.72 -0.33
N LYS A 185 26.89 -7.54 -0.28
CA LYS A 185 27.40 -6.88 0.94
C LYS A 185 27.11 -5.37 0.85
N GLY A 186 25.84 -5.02 0.99
CA GLY A 186 25.44 -3.61 1.07
C GLY A 186 25.93 -2.98 2.39
N PRO A 187 26.69 -1.87 2.35
CA PRO A 187 26.92 -1.06 3.53
C PRO A 187 25.63 -0.30 3.89
N ASP A 188 25.27 -0.41 5.17
CA ASP A 188 24.38 0.43 5.96
C ASP A 188 23.57 1.53 5.23
N VAL A 189 22.24 1.36 5.17
CA VAL A 189 21.27 2.33 4.64
C VAL A 189 20.99 3.43 5.69
N SER A 190 22.05 4.10 6.15
CA SER A 190 21.97 5.25 7.05
C SER A 190 23.03 6.34 6.82
N LEU A 191 24.07 6.09 5.99
CA LEU A 191 24.97 7.15 5.54
C LEU A 191 24.27 8.03 4.49
N LYS A 192 23.75 9.17 4.96
CA LYS A 192 23.43 10.32 4.10
C LYS A 192 24.69 10.64 3.29
N ARG A 193 24.61 10.54 1.96
CA ARG A 193 25.67 11.11 1.09
C ARG A 193 25.79 12.60 1.46
N PRO A 194 27.01 13.13 1.70
CA PRO A 194 27.17 14.57 1.81
C PRO A 194 26.62 15.22 0.54
N ALA A 195 25.91 16.33 0.69
CA ALA A 195 25.47 17.10 -0.48
C ALA A 195 26.72 17.49 -1.29
N PRO A 196 26.72 17.32 -2.62
CA PRO A 196 27.75 17.90 -3.47
C PRO A 196 27.87 19.39 -3.13
N THR A 197 29.07 19.86 -2.84
CA THR A 197 29.33 21.28 -2.62
C THR A 197 29.16 22.00 -3.95
N ASP A 198 28.09 22.78 -4.00
CA ASP A 198 27.50 23.37 -5.19
C ASP A 198 28.33 24.55 -5.73
N ASP A 199 29.34 24.26 -6.58
CA ASP A 199 29.81 25.21 -7.61
C ASP A 199 28.73 25.32 -8.70
N ILE A 200 27.56 25.89 -8.35
CA ILE A 200 26.47 26.11 -9.32
C ILE A 200 26.83 27.31 -10.19
N ASP A 201 26.98 27.05 -11.48
CA ASP A 201 27.09 28.04 -12.55
C ASP A 201 25.99 29.13 -12.42
N PRO A 202 26.33 30.44 -12.41
CA PRO A 202 25.38 31.54 -12.22
C PRO A 202 24.10 31.45 -13.08
N GLU A 203 24.15 30.90 -14.29
CA GLU A 203 22.96 30.73 -15.15
C GLU A 203 21.91 29.78 -14.53
N GLU A 204 22.34 28.69 -13.89
CA GLU A 204 21.41 27.71 -13.29
C GLU A 204 20.83 28.24 -11.96
N LEU A 205 21.54 29.11 -11.22
CA LEU A 205 20.96 29.82 -10.08
C LEU A 205 19.80 30.73 -10.49
N GLU A 206 19.92 31.44 -11.62
CA GLU A 206 18.79 32.21 -12.16
C GLU A 206 17.63 31.33 -12.59
N ARG A 207 17.91 30.20 -13.25
CA ARG A 207 16.88 29.22 -13.63
C ARG A 207 16.14 28.67 -12.40
N ARG A 208 16.87 28.42 -11.32
CA ARG A 208 16.34 27.99 -10.01
C ARG A 208 15.51 29.10 -9.36
N ARG A 209 15.95 30.37 -9.39
CA ARG A 209 15.16 31.54 -8.92
C ARG A 209 13.85 31.72 -9.70
N LYS A 210 13.90 31.72 -11.03
CA LYS A 210 12.71 31.81 -11.90
C LYS A 210 11.73 30.64 -11.69
N ARG A 211 12.22 29.46 -11.28
CA ARG A 211 11.36 28.35 -10.83
C ARG A 211 10.79 28.61 -9.43
N ALA A 212 11.62 29.04 -8.48
CA ALA A 212 11.18 29.33 -7.12
C ALA A 212 10.06 30.39 -7.06
N GLU A 213 10.19 31.47 -7.84
CA GLU A 213 9.15 32.50 -8.00
C GLU A 213 7.85 31.93 -8.58
N ARG A 214 7.95 31.09 -9.63
CA ARG A 214 6.79 30.43 -10.26
C ARG A 214 6.09 29.40 -9.38
N PHE A 215 6.80 28.75 -8.47
CA PHE A 215 6.31 27.64 -7.66
C PHE A 215 6.17 27.98 -6.16
N GLY A 216 6.44 29.23 -5.76
CA GLY A 216 6.32 29.70 -4.38
C GLY A 216 7.28 29.04 -3.38
N THR A 217 8.34 28.38 -3.85
CA THR A 217 9.30 27.68 -2.98
C THR A 217 10.41 28.62 -2.55
N THR A 218 10.61 28.81 -1.24
CA THR A 218 11.78 29.54 -0.75
C THR A 218 13.07 28.83 -1.13
N ILE A 219 13.98 29.52 -1.81
CA ILE A 219 15.36 29.05 -1.97
C ILE A 219 16.08 29.37 -0.67
N THR A 220 16.09 28.41 0.26
CA THR A 220 17.10 28.36 1.31
C THR A 220 18.44 28.02 0.64
N ALA A 221 19.33 29.00 0.60
CA ALA A 221 20.75 28.81 0.30
C ALA A 221 21.47 28.13 1.48
#